data_AF-A0A2E8Z601-F1
#
_entry.id   AF-A0A2E8Z601-F1
#
_cell.length_a   1.000
_cell.length_b   1.000
_cell.length_c   1.000
_cell.angle_alpha   90.00
_cell.angle_beta   90.00
_cell.angle_gamma   90.00
#
_symmetry.space_group_name_H-M   'P 1'
#
loop_
_entity.id
_entity.type
_entity.pdbx_description
1 polymer ?
#
loop_
_entity_poly.entity_id
_entity_poly.type
_entity_poly.pdbx_seq_one_letter_code
_entity_poly.pdbx_strand_id
1 'polypeptide(L)'
;MRKRPSRPPPTGDLDDRGSTLTNPSRQVRGIRVKSHGFTQSQVLVRHTTGRVSPRRVRSARASDHRHTRPGAPPDGDGGLAAARGREQSPPVSSAPPPSSEPASAAQPSSGPADDGVPPVVPHSPVEDVLGVLTGTYVVSFGVFLLSSVGAATGGTAGLALVLSYGLSLPFGVMFVLINLPFFALSWFQKGPSFTIRSLISVVLVSSLASLHEHVAGGLGLDEMEPAYAVLTGNLLIGIGLLIVFRHGSSLGGFNILALLAQERLGLRAGYVQMVLDVCVVLSAFTVASPGLVLLSALGAALLNLVLALNHRPGRYRGY
;
A
#
# COMPACT_ATOMS: atom_id res chain seq x y z
N MET A 1 -30.04 -85.43 -22.69
CA MET A 1 -28.69 -84.85 -22.47
C MET A 1 -28.83 -83.33 -22.41
N ARG A 2 -28.54 -82.68 -21.25
CA ARG A 2 -28.74 -81.23 -20.96
C ARG A 2 -30.22 -80.76 -21.03
N LYS A 3 -30.66 -79.64 -20.41
CA LYS A 3 -30.34 -79.02 -19.08
C LYS A 3 -31.59 -78.23 -18.58
N ARG A 4 -31.54 -77.63 -17.38
CA ARG A 4 -32.68 -77.03 -16.63
C ARG A 4 -33.31 -75.74 -17.24
N PRO A 5 -34.53 -75.34 -16.80
CA PRO A 5 -35.35 -74.23 -17.37
C PRO A 5 -35.32 -72.93 -16.53
N SER A 6 -36.01 -71.87 -16.99
CA SER A 6 -36.96 -71.05 -16.17
C SER A 6 -37.47 -69.76 -16.86
N ARG A 7 -38.80 -69.51 -16.85
CA ARG A 7 -39.47 -68.28 -16.32
C ARG A 7 -41.02 -68.39 -16.39
N PRO A 8 -41.78 -67.68 -15.52
CA PRO A 8 -43.25 -67.73 -15.43
C PRO A 8 -43.98 -66.69 -16.34
N PRO A 9 -45.32 -66.77 -16.49
CA PRO A 9 -46.12 -65.89 -17.36
C PRO A 9 -46.52 -64.54 -16.73
N PRO A 10 -47.08 -63.59 -17.52
CA PRO A 10 -47.57 -62.30 -17.03
C PRO A 10 -49.10 -62.26 -16.76
N THR A 11 -49.48 -61.74 -15.58
CA THR A 11 -50.80 -61.18 -15.18
C THR A 11 -50.61 -60.53 -13.79
N GLY A 12 -51.34 -59.48 -13.38
CA GLY A 12 -52.27 -58.62 -14.10
C GLY A 12 -52.87 -57.53 -13.19
N ASP A 13 -53.28 -56.42 -13.80
CA ASP A 13 -54.37 -55.49 -13.45
C ASP A 13 -54.46 -54.67 -12.13
N LEU A 14 -54.68 -53.36 -12.38
CA LEU A 14 -55.60 -52.39 -11.76
C LEU A 14 -55.28 -51.69 -10.41
N ASP A 15 -55.42 -50.36 -10.47
CA ASP A 15 -56.20 -49.42 -9.64
C ASP A 15 -56.52 -49.80 -8.16
N ASP A 16 -56.51 -48.87 -7.20
CA ASP A 16 -57.14 -47.54 -7.28
C ASP A 16 -56.58 -46.52 -6.25
N ARG A 17 -56.94 -45.24 -6.43
CA ARG A 17 -57.01 -44.11 -5.47
C ARG A 17 -56.13 -44.17 -4.20
N GLY A 18 -55.10 -43.31 -4.19
CA GLY A 18 -54.35 -42.99 -2.98
C GLY A 18 -55.10 -42.10 -1.98
N SER A 19 -54.75 -42.22 -0.70
CA SER A 19 -54.98 -41.19 0.32
C SER A 19 -53.93 -41.30 1.44
N THR A 20 -53.66 -40.17 2.09
CA THR A 20 -53.03 -39.99 3.42
C THR A 20 -52.29 -41.16 4.10
N LEU A 21 -51.05 -40.93 4.57
CA LEU A 21 -50.81 -40.70 6.01
C LEU A 21 -49.36 -40.25 6.37
N THR A 22 -49.29 -39.14 7.12
CA THR A 22 -48.29 -38.77 8.14
C THR A 22 -46.79 -39.05 7.94
N ASN A 23 -46.05 -38.00 7.59
CA ASN A 23 -44.67 -37.77 8.03
C ASN A 23 -44.66 -37.41 9.55
N PRO A 24 -43.92 -38.10 10.43
CA PRO A 24 -43.94 -37.87 11.87
C PRO A 24 -43.24 -36.56 12.27
N SER A 25 -44.04 -35.54 12.58
CA SER A 25 -43.57 -34.20 12.92
C SER A 25 -43.32 -33.99 14.42
N ARG A 26 -42.17 -33.36 14.74
CA ARG A 26 -41.88 -32.57 15.96
C ARG A 26 -42.04 -33.24 17.33
N GLN A 27 -41.01 -33.04 18.16
CA GLN A 27 -41.27 -32.43 19.46
C GLN A 27 -40.23 -31.35 19.82
N VAL A 28 -40.70 -30.13 20.04
CA VAL A 28 -39.91 -28.99 20.51
C VAL A 28 -40.47 -28.55 21.86
N ARG A 29 -39.65 -28.60 22.92
CA ARG A 29 -39.80 -27.87 24.19
C ARG A 29 -38.61 -28.15 25.09
N GLY A 30 -38.04 -27.13 25.75
CA GLY A 30 -36.93 -27.36 26.68
C GLY A 30 -36.08 -26.14 27.06
N ILE A 31 -36.65 -24.97 27.34
CA ILE A 31 -35.87 -23.88 27.95
C ILE A 31 -35.43 -24.32 29.35
N ARG A 32 -34.11 -24.34 29.61
CA ARG A 32 -33.56 -24.30 30.97
C ARG A 32 -32.22 -23.58 31.01
N VAL A 33 -32.26 -22.32 31.42
CA VAL A 33 -31.06 -21.59 31.85
C VAL A 33 -30.47 -22.29 33.08
N LYS A 34 -29.13 -22.43 33.14
CA LYS A 34 -28.41 -22.76 34.37
C LYS A 34 -27.13 -21.92 34.43
N SER A 35 -27.13 -20.89 35.27
CA SER A 35 -25.98 -20.04 35.54
C SER A 35 -25.03 -20.71 36.55
N HIS A 36 -23.77 -20.90 36.15
CA HIS A 36 -22.58 -21.05 37.00
C HIS A 36 -21.42 -20.42 36.20
N GLY A 37 -20.46 -19.67 36.73
CA GLY A 37 -20.30 -19.19 38.11
C GLY A 37 -18.83 -19.14 38.52
N PHE A 38 -18.26 -17.93 38.63
CA PHE A 38 -16.85 -17.66 39.00
C PHE A 38 -15.80 -18.16 37.97
N THR A 39 -14.56 -17.65 37.91
CA THR A 39 -13.82 -16.76 38.84
C THR A 39 -13.06 -15.66 38.09
N GLN A 40 -12.90 -14.46 38.69
CA GLN A 40 -11.95 -13.45 38.20
C GLN A 40 -10.51 -13.80 38.58
N SER A 41 -9.56 -13.60 37.67
CA SER A 41 -8.13 -13.47 38.00
C SER A 41 -7.62 -12.10 37.56
N GLN A 42 -7.62 -11.15 38.49
CA GLN A 42 -6.99 -9.83 38.33
C GLN A 42 -5.47 -9.98 38.18
N VAL A 43 -4.89 -9.48 37.08
CA VAL A 43 -3.42 -9.33 36.96
C VAL A 43 -3.07 -7.84 36.97
N LEU A 44 -2.88 -7.37 38.21
CA LEU A 44 -2.33 -6.09 38.67
C LEU A 44 -1.65 -5.20 37.61
N VAL A 45 -2.28 -4.05 37.32
CA VAL A 45 -1.61 -2.91 36.67
C VAL A 45 -0.54 -2.34 37.61
N ARG A 46 0.72 -2.26 37.16
CA ARG A 46 1.74 -1.39 37.77
C ARG A 46 1.92 -0.13 36.94
N HIS A 47 1.44 0.99 37.48
CA HIS A 47 1.81 2.32 37.00
C HIS A 47 3.30 2.59 37.29
N THR A 48 4.05 3.04 36.28
CA THR A 48 5.38 3.64 36.47
C THR A 48 5.34 5.08 35.95
N THR A 49 5.24 6.03 36.87
CA THR A 49 4.99 7.45 36.56
C THR A 49 6.28 8.19 36.15
N GLY A 50 6.56 8.24 34.85
CA GLY A 50 7.63 9.08 34.30
C GLY A 50 7.18 10.54 34.08
N ARG A 51 7.73 11.49 34.86
CA ARG A 51 7.35 12.92 34.77
C ARG A 51 7.98 13.65 33.58
N VAL A 52 7.24 14.63 33.07
CA VAL A 52 7.62 15.59 32.02
C VAL A 52 8.73 16.54 32.49
N SER A 53 9.61 16.96 31.56
CA SER A 53 10.23 18.30 31.62
C SER A 53 10.61 18.81 30.22
N PRO A 54 10.14 20.00 29.78
CA PRO A 54 10.37 20.51 28.42
C PRO A 54 11.59 21.46 28.36
N ARG A 55 12.51 21.24 27.42
CA ARG A 55 13.67 22.15 27.23
C ARG A 55 13.31 23.28 26.25
N ARG A 56 13.29 24.52 26.75
CA ARG A 56 12.94 25.73 25.99
C ARG A 56 14.05 26.19 25.04
N VAL A 57 13.61 26.72 23.89
CA VAL A 57 14.08 27.94 23.21
C VAL A 57 15.60 28.18 23.12
N ARG A 58 16.10 28.25 21.88
CA ARG A 58 17.02 29.33 21.49
C ARG A 58 16.75 29.79 20.07
N SER A 59 16.14 30.96 19.92
CA SER A 59 16.08 31.71 18.66
C SER A 59 17.40 32.46 18.47
N ALA A 60 17.92 32.44 17.25
CA ALA A 60 19.01 33.30 16.81
C ALA A 60 18.60 33.95 15.48
N ARG A 61 18.65 35.29 15.43
CA ARG A 61 18.25 36.09 14.27
C ARG A 61 19.29 37.19 14.04
N ALA A 62 20.14 37.00 13.03
CA ALA A 62 20.91 38.02 12.35
C ALA A 62 21.10 37.54 10.89
N SER A 63 20.83 38.24 9.79
CA SER A 63 20.67 39.68 9.47
C SER A 63 21.97 40.46 9.21
N ASP A 64 22.46 40.37 7.98
CA ASP A 64 23.10 41.44 7.21
C ASP A 64 22.70 41.22 5.73
N HIS A 65 21.87 42.07 5.12
CA HIS A 65 22.15 43.38 4.52
C HIS A 65 22.93 43.35 3.19
N ARG A 66 22.29 43.92 2.15
CA ARG A 66 22.87 44.27 0.85
C ARG A 66 22.64 45.76 0.57
N HIS A 67 23.49 46.36 -0.27
CA HIS A 67 23.35 47.69 -0.89
C HIS A 67 23.42 48.86 0.13
N THR A 68 24.06 50.01 -0.11
CA THR A 68 24.38 50.74 -1.36
C THR A 68 25.71 51.52 -1.32
N ARG A 69 26.20 51.91 -2.51
CA ARG A 69 26.99 53.14 -2.81
C ARG A 69 26.12 54.00 -3.77
N PRO A 70 26.44 55.28 -4.13
CA PRO A 70 27.69 56.03 -3.94
C PRO A 70 27.55 57.48 -3.39
N GLY A 71 28.68 58.18 -3.24
CA GLY A 71 28.78 59.64 -3.00
C GLY A 71 30.24 60.09 -2.80
N ALA A 72 30.67 61.20 -3.40
CA ALA A 72 32.06 61.74 -3.41
C ALA A 72 32.10 63.16 -4.05
N PRO A 73 33.22 63.93 -4.03
CA PRO A 73 34.51 63.74 -3.34
C PRO A 73 34.61 64.65 -2.07
N PRO A 74 35.39 65.76 -1.89
CA PRO A 74 36.37 66.49 -2.73
C PRO A 74 37.80 66.64 -2.10
N ASP A 75 38.65 67.47 -2.73
CA ASP A 75 39.82 68.27 -2.26
C ASP A 75 41.04 67.62 -1.53
N GLY A 76 42.27 68.07 -1.88
CA GLY A 76 43.49 67.87 -1.05
C GLY A 76 44.85 67.53 -1.72
N ASP A 77 45.37 68.40 -2.60
CA ASP A 77 46.78 68.63 -3.07
C ASP A 77 47.95 67.62 -2.84
N GLY A 78 48.85 67.49 -3.85
CA GLY A 78 50.32 67.38 -3.62
C GLY A 78 51.20 66.51 -4.55
N GLY A 79 52.10 67.13 -5.35
CA GLY A 79 53.26 66.51 -6.06
C GLY A 79 52.93 65.76 -7.37
N LEU A 80 53.58 65.93 -8.54
CA LEU A 80 55.00 66.07 -8.98
C LEU A 80 55.92 64.86 -8.67
N ALA A 81 56.78 64.35 -9.59
CA ALA A 81 56.86 64.49 -11.06
C ALA A 81 57.89 63.50 -11.72
N ALA A 82 57.70 63.22 -13.02
CA ALA A 82 58.74 62.99 -14.07
C ALA A 82 59.59 61.68 -14.17
N ALA A 83 60.18 61.52 -15.39
CA ALA A 83 61.15 60.52 -15.92
C ALA A 83 60.68 59.04 -16.01
N ARG A 84 60.66 58.33 -17.15
CA ARG A 84 61.51 58.16 -18.38
C ARG A 84 62.60 57.08 -18.27
N GLY A 85 62.55 56.08 -19.15
CA GLY A 85 63.65 55.12 -19.43
C GLY A 85 63.21 53.91 -20.27
N ARG A 86 63.89 53.64 -21.39
CA ARG A 86 63.79 52.42 -22.24
C ARG A 86 65.18 52.11 -22.78
N GLU A 87 65.63 50.86 -22.71
CA GLU A 87 66.61 50.16 -23.58
C GLU A 87 66.70 48.71 -23.03
N GLN A 88 66.58 47.60 -23.78
CA GLN A 88 67.24 47.07 -25.00
C GLN A 88 68.51 46.23 -24.70
N SER A 89 68.66 45.12 -25.44
CA SER A 89 69.52 43.93 -25.17
C SER A 89 70.47 43.66 -26.38
N PRO A 90 71.08 42.46 -26.63
CA PRO A 90 71.26 41.22 -25.83
C PRO A 90 72.78 40.93 -25.52
N PRO A 91 73.64 40.11 -26.17
CA PRO A 91 73.53 38.82 -26.92
C PRO A 91 74.59 37.69 -26.62
N VAL A 92 74.36 36.50 -27.21
CA VAL A 92 75.27 35.36 -27.56
C VAL A 92 75.76 34.33 -26.50
N SER A 93 75.42 33.04 -26.74
CA SER A 93 76.32 31.85 -26.87
C SER A 93 75.87 30.58 -26.09
N SER A 94 75.85 29.32 -26.60
CA SER A 94 75.74 28.76 -27.98
C SER A 94 75.50 27.21 -27.98
N ALA A 95 74.68 26.69 -28.92
CA ALA A 95 74.64 25.28 -29.43
C ALA A 95 74.15 24.13 -28.48
N PRO A 96 73.94 22.87 -28.95
CA PRO A 96 72.99 22.43 -30.01
C PRO A 96 72.08 21.21 -29.60
N PRO A 97 71.08 20.79 -30.42
CA PRO A 97 70.04 19.80 -30.04
C PRO A 97 70.18 18.39 -30.68
N PRO A 98 69.37 17.40 -30.22
CA PRO A 98 68.79 16.41 -31.15
C PRO A 98 67.30 16.01 -30.90
N SER A 99 66.65 15.59 -31.99
CA SER A 99 65.52 14.63 -32.10
C SER A 99 64.31 14.67 -31.15
N SER A 100 63.23 15.28 -31.65
CA SER A 100 61.82 14.88 -31.55
C SER A 100 61.41 13.55 -30.85
N GLU A 101 60.52 13.65 -29.86
CA GLU A 101 59.41 12.72 -29.60
C GLU A 101 58.12 13.52 -29.36
N PRO A 102 56.94 13.06 -29.85
CA PRO A 102 55.65 13.70 -29.55
C PRO A 102 55.14 13.25 -28.16
N ALA A 103 55.00 14.20 -27.24
CA ALA A 103 54.50 13.91 -25.89
C ALA A 103 53.09 13.30 -25.93
N SER A 104 52.90 12.17 -25.24
CA SER A 104 51.67 11.38 -25.26
C SER A 104 50.45 12.15 -24.75
N ALA A 105 49.28 11.80 -25.28
CA ALA A 105 48.01 12.43 -24.93
C ALA A 105 47.45 11.96 -23.59
N ALA A 106 46.66 12.84 -22.97
CA ALA A 106 45.62 12.58 -21.97
C ALA A 106 46.00 11.91 -20.63
N GLN A 107 45.96 12.72 -19.57
CA GLN A 107 45.10 12.39 -18.42
C GLN A 107 44.22 13.61 -18.08
N PRO A 108 42.88 13.50 -18.12
CA PRO A 108 42.00 14.55 -17.59
C PRO A 108 42.04 14.55 -16.06
N SER A 109 41.77 15.72 -15.46
CA SER A 109 41.71 15.89 -14.00
C SER A 109 40.76 14.91 -13.34
N SER A 110 41.20 14.23 -12.27
CA SER A 110 40.31 13.42 -11.43
C SER A 110 39.23 14.31 -10.81
N GLY A 111 37.99 14.12 -11.26
CA GLY A 111 36.81 14.67 -10.59
C GLY A 111 36.65 14.13 -9.16
N PRO A 112 35.67 14.63 -8.40
CA PRO A 112 35.33 14.06 -7.10
C PRO A 112 35.04 12.56 -7.27
N ALA A 113 35.46 11.76 -6.28
CA ALA A 113 35.24 10.32 -6.30
C ALA A 113 33.75 10.01 -6.44
N ASP A 114 33.44 9.03 -7.29
CA ASP A 114 32.11 8.43 -7.38
C ASP A 114 31.85 7.71 -6.05
N ASP A 115 31.08 8.34 -5.15
CA ASP A 115 30.63 7.74 -3.89
C ASP A 115 29.82 6.48 -4.27
N GLY A 116 30.45 5.31 -4.16
CA GLY A 116 30.10 4.05 -4.84
C GLY A 116 28.75 3.41 -4.51
N VAL A 117 27.68 4.17 -4.67
CA VAL A 117 26.27 3.77 -4.64
C VAL A 117 25.95 3.27 -6.04
N PRO A 118 25.74 1.95 -6.25
CA PRO A 118 25.47 1.43 -7.58
C PRO A 118 24.21 2.09 -8.19
N PRO A 119 24.23 2.45 -9.48
CA PRO A 119 23.15 3.20 -10.11
C PRO A 119 21.82 2.45 -10.00
N VAL A 120 20.76 3.16 -9.61
CA VAL A 120 19.42 2.59 -9.48
C VAL A 120 18.88 2.27 -10.87
N VAL A 121 18.78 0.99 -11.19
CA VAL A 121 18.23 0.51 -12.46
C VAL A 121 16.70 0.66 -12.43
N PRO A 122 16.08 1.36 -13.40
CA PRO A 122 14.62 1.48 -13.50
C PRO A 122 13.99 0.14 -13.95
N HIS A 123 12.72 -0.09 -13.59
CA HIS A 123 11.98 -1.27 -14.03
C HIS A 123 11.60 -1.15 -15.52
N SER A 124 11.67 -2.24 -16.29
CA SER A 124 11.17 -2.22 -17.67
C SER A 124 9.63 -2.15 -17.70
N PRO A 125 9.02 -1.66 -18.81
CA PRO A 125 7.56 -1.65 -18.94
C PRO A 125 6.92 -3.04 -18.85
N VAL A 126 7.67 -4.10 -19.16
CA VAL A 126 7.20 -5.50 -19.05
C VAL A 126 7.19 -5.96 -17.59
N GLU A 127 8.23 -5.62 -16.81
CA GLU A 127 8.24 -5.86 -15.36
C GLU A 127 7.11 -5.10 -14.65
N ASP A 128 6.84 -3.85 -15.05
CA ASP A 128 5.73 -3.06 -14.50
C ASP A 128 4.36 -3.71 -14.78
N VAL A 129 4.13 -4.18 -16.01
CA VAL A 129 2.87 -4.86 -16.37
C VAL A 129 2.74 -6.18 -15.62
N LEU A 130 3.78 -7.02 -15.61
CA LEU A 130 3.75 -8.32 -14.91
C LEU A 130 3.62 -8.14 -13.39
N GLY A 131 4.34 -7.18 -12.80
CA GLY A 131 4.25 -6.85 -11.38
C GLY A 131 2.87 -6.35 -10.98
N VAL A 132 2.28 -5.43 -11.74
CA VAL A 132 0.90 -4.96 -11.50
C VAL A 132 -0.10 -6.11 -11.65
N LEU A 133 0.01 -6.95 -12.68
CA LEU A 133 -0.89 -8.12 -12.85
C LEU A 133 -0.76 -9.12 -11.69
N THR A 134 0.46 -9.50 -11.30
CA THR A 134 0.69 -10.41 -10.16
C THR A 134 0.18 -9.81 -8.86
N GLY A 135 0.50 -8.55 -8.58
CA GLY A 135 0.07 -7.87 -7.35
C GLY A 135 -1.46 -7.71 -7.26
N THR A 136 -2.11 -7.33 -8.36
CA THR A 136 -3.58 -7.19 -8.42
C THR A 136 -4.30 -8.53 -8.31
N TYR A 137 -3.77 -9.61 -8.90
CA TYR A 137 -4.28 -10.98 -8.71
C TYR A 137 -4.16 -11.47 -7.27
N VAL A 138 -3.00 -11.24 -6.63
CA VAL A 138 -2.78 -11.61 -5.22
C VAL A 138 -3.69 -10.82 -4.28
N VAL A 139 -3.93 -9.53 -4.51
CA VAL A 139 -4.89 -8.75 -3.72
C VAL A 139 -6.33 -9.20 -3.97
N SER A 140 -6.76 -9.42 -5.22
CA SER A 140 -8.14 -9.82 -5.50
C SER A 140 -8.49 -11.22 -4.98
N PHE A 141 -7.53 -12.14 -4.94
CA PHE A 141 -7.70 -13.43 -4.27
C PHE A 141 -7.73 -13.27 -2.74
N GLY A 142 -6.87 -12.42 -2.17
CA GLY A 142 -6.91 -12.11 -0.74
C GLY A 142 -8.22 -11.44 -0.30
N VAL A 143 -8.78 -10.53 -1.10
CA VAL A 143 -10.10 -9.92 -0.89
C VAL A 143 -11.22 -10.95 -1.02
N PHE A 144 -11.15 -11.83 -2.02
CA PHE A 144 -12.13 -12.91 -2.21
C PHE A 144 -12.27 -13.80 -0.96
N LEU A 145 -11.14 -14.21 -0.35
CA LEU A 145 -11.13 -14.95 0.91
C LEU A 145 -11.74 -14.18 2.10
N LEU A 146 -11.70 -12.84 2.12
CA LEU A 146 -12.42 -12.06 3.12
C LEU A 146 -13.92 -12.04 2.84
N SER A 147 -14.32 -11.91 1.57
CA SER A 147 -15.73 -11.86 1.18
C SER A 147 -16.48 -13.17 1.43
N SER A 148 -15.85 -14.34 1.23
CA SER A 148 -16.52 -15.64 1.45
C SER A 148 -16.88 -15.91 2.92
N VAL A 149 -16.24 -15.22 3.87
CA VAL A 149 -16.58 -15.29 5.30
C VAL A 149 -17.21 -14.01 5.85
N GLY A 150 -17.55 -13.03 5.00
CA GLY A 150 -18.14 -11.74 5.40
C GLY A 150 -17.20 -10.81 6.19
N ALA A 151 -15.89 -11.02 6.12
CA ALA A 151 -14.89 -10.27 6.88
C ALA A 151 -14.51 -8.92 6.23
N ALA A 152 -13.81 -8.09 6.99
CA ALA A 152 -13.30 -6.80 6.55
C ALA A 152 -11.76 -6.71 6.65
N THR A 153 -11.21 -5.61 6.15
CA THR A 153 -9.78 -5.26 6.23
C THR A 153 -9.64 -3.75 6.43
N GLY A 154 -8.43 -3.18 6.35
CA GLY A 154 -8.19 -1.74 6.34
C GLY A 154 -8.38 -1.10 4.96
N GLY A 155 -8.12 0.20 4.88
CA GLY A 155 -8.07 0.94 3.62
C GLY A 155 -9.40 1.07 2.87
N THR A 156 -9.30 1.51 1.62
CA THR A 156 -10.43 1.59 0.68
C THR A 156 -11.01 0.21 0.34
N ALA A 157 -10.22 -0.86 0.40
CA ALA A 157 -10.69 -2.22 0.16
C ALA A 157 -11.60 -2.71 1.30
N GLY A 158 -11.23 -2.45 2.56
CA GLY A 158 -12.09 -2.73 3.71
C GLY A 158 -13.38 -1.92 3.70
N LEU A 159 -13.30 -0.64 3.36
CA LEU A 159 -14.48 0.22 3.20
C LEU A 159 -15.41 -0.31 2.09
N ALA A 160 -14.85 -0.81 0.98
CA ALA A 160 -15.61 -1.40 -0.10
C ALA A 160 -16.28 -2.73 0.29
N LEU A 161 -15.62 -3.58 1.07
CA LEU A 161 -16.24 -4.80 1.62
C LEU A 161 -17.42 -4.45 2.53
N VAL A 162 -17.20 -3.60 3.56
CA VAL A 162 -18.27 -3.21 4.50
C VAL A 162 -19.46 -2.57 3.79
N LEU A 163 -19.23 -1.68 2.81
CA LEU A 163 -20.31 -1.08 2.04
C LEU A 163 -20.95 -2.06 1.03
N SER A 164 -20.22 -3.03 0.47
CA SER A 164 -20.80 -4.07 -0.37
C SER A 164 -21.82 -4.94 0.39
N TYR A 165 -21.49 -5.30 1.64
CA TYR A 165 -22.39 -6.06 2.51
C TYR A 165 -23.65 -5.26 2.90
N GLY A 166 -23.49 -3.95 3.18
CA GLY A 166 -24.60 -3.09 3.61
C GLY A 166 -25.52 -2.59 2.48
N LEU A 167 -25.03 -2.51 1.23
CA LEU A 167 -25.77 -2.01 0.06
C LEU A 167 -26.14 -3.09 -0.96
N SER A 168 -25.74 -4.35 -0.72
CA SER A 168 -25.96 -5.50 -1.63
C SER A 168 -25.46 -5.27 -3.07
N LEU A 169 -24.39 -4.48 -3.22
CA LEU A 169 -23.70 -4.23 -4.48
C LEU A 169 -22.38 -5.02 -4.54
N PRO A 170 -21.99 -5.62 -5.67
CA PRO A 170 -20.75 -6.39 -5.76
C PRO A 170 -19.52 -5.59 -5.34
N PHE A 171 -18.58 -6.24 -4.63
CA PHE A 171 -17.35 -5.61 -4.13
C PHE A 171 -16.63 -4.77 -5.20
N GLY A 172 -16.46 -5.32 -6.42
CA GLY A 172 -15.75 -4.63 -7.50
C GLY A 172 -16.40 -3.30 -7.92
N VAL A 173 -17.73 -3.23 -7.94
CA VAL A 173 -18.47 -1.98 -8.22
C VAL A 173 -18.22 -0.97 -7.10
N MET A 174 -18.36 -1.41 -5.85
CA MET A 174 -18.17 -0.56 -4.67
C MET A 174 -16.73 -0.04 -4.58
N PHE A 175 -15.74 -0.88 -4.90
CA PHE A 175 -14.32 -0.54 -4.84
C PHE A 175 -13.89 0.46 -5.92
N VAL A 176 -14.45 0.39 -7.15
CA VAL A 176 -14.27 1.44 -8.17
C VAL A 176 -14.90 2.76 -7.71
N LEU A 177 -16.16 2.73 -7.24
CA LEU A 177 -16.88 3.94 -6.81
C LEU A 177 -16.18 4.67 -5.66
N ILE A 178 -15.69 3.94 -4.65
CA ILE A 178 -14.95 4.50 -3.51
C ILE A 178 -13.63 5.11 -3.94
N ASN A 179 -12.90 4.50 -4.89
CA ASN A 179 -11.61 5.02 -5.35
C ASN A 179 -11.75 6.21 -6.32
N LEU A 180 -12.89 6.38 -7.00
CA LEU A 180 -13.13 7.45 -7.98
C LEU A 180 -12.80 8.88 -7.48
N PRO A 181 -13.29 9.36 -6.31
CA PRO A 181 -12.91 10.68 -5.78
C PRO A 181 -11.42 10.79 -5.44
N PHE A 182 -10.77 9.67 -5.09
CA PHE A 182 -9.34 9.65 -4.80
C PHE A 182 -8.46 9.65 -6.05
N PHE A 183 -8.94 9.17 -7.20
CA PHE A 183 -8.24 9.32 -8.48
C PHE A 183 -8.24 10.78 -8.96
N ALA A 184 -9.34 11.51 -8.77
CA ALA A 184 -9.34 12.96 -8.98
C ALA A 184 -8.29 13.65 -8.10
N LEU A 185 -8.20 13.26 -6.82
CA LEU A 185 -7.19 13.80 -5.90
C LEU A 185 -5.74 13.36 -6.24
N SER A 186 -5.52 12.13 -6.72
CA SER A 186 -4.19 11.66 -7.10
C SER A 186 -3.69 12.30 -8.39
N TRP A 187 -4.59 12.65 -9.32
CA TRP A 187 -4.22 13.34 -10.56
C TRP A 187 -3.47 14.65 -10.27
N PHE A 188 -3.94 15.43 -9.28
CA PHE A 188 -3.31 16.69 -8.89
C PHE A 188 -2.09 16.53 -7.96
N GLN A 189 -2.02 15.48 -7.13
CA GLN A 189 -0.93 15.31 -6.14
C GLN A 189 0.21 14.36 -6.57
N LYS A 190 -0.07 13.40 -7.45
CA LYS A 190 0.88 12.37 -7.94
C LYS A 190 1.05 12.39 -9.47
N GLY A 191 0.21 13.15 -10.18
CA GLY A 191 0.24 13.25 -11.63
C GLY A 191 -0.51 12.14 -12.36
N PRO A 192 -0.59 12.24 -13.70
CA PRO A 192 -1.42 11.38 -14.53
C PRO A 192 -0.92 9.93 -14.58
N SER A 193 0.39 9.69 -14.73
CA SER A 193 0.97 8.35 -14.89
C SER A 193 0.63 7.42 -13.70
N PHE A 194 0.91 7.88 -12.46
CA PHE A 194 0.55 7.18 -11.24
C PHE A 194 -0.96 6.93 -11.13
N THR A 195 -1.76 7.92 -11.51
CA THR A 195 -3.23 7.84 -11.42
C THR A 195 -3.80 6.82 -12.41
N ILE A 196 -3.31 6.77 -13.64
CA ILE A 196 -3.71 5.80 -14.67
C ILE A 196 -3.29 4.38 -14.24
N ARG A 197 -2.05 4.19 -13.76
CA ARG A 197 -1.59 2.90 -13.20
C ARG A 197 -2.48 2.43 -12.05
N SER A 198 -2.82 3.34 -11.13
CA SER A 198 -3.69 3.05 -9.97
C SER A 198 -5.13 2.71 -10.38
N LEU A 199 -5.70 3.45 -11.35
CA LEU A 199 -7.02 3.17 -11.91
C LEU A 199 -7.07 1.78 -12.56
N ILE A 200 -6.10 1.46 -13.41
CA ILE A 200 -5.96 0.12 -14.03
C ILE A 200 -5.86 -0.95 -12.94
N SER A 201 -5.09 -0.69 -11.87
CA SER A 201 -4.88 -1.66 -10.78
C SER A 201 -6.15 -1.91 -9.96
N VAL A 202 -6.94 -0.86 -9.67
CA VAL A 202 -8.24 -1.00 -8.99
C VAL A 202 -9.28 -1.69 -9.89
N VAL A 203 -9.32 -1.38 -11.19
CA VAL A 203 -10.19 -2.09 -12.14
C VAL A 203 -9.81 -3.56 -12.24
N LEU A 204 -8.52 -3.89 -12.35
CA LEU A 204 -8.04 -5.28 -12.33
C LEU A 204 -8.45 -6.02 -11.05
N VAL A 205 -8.22 -5.44 -9.87
CA VAL A 205 -8.65 -6.06 -8.60
C VAL A 205 -10.17 -6.27 -8.57
N SER A 206 -10.94 -5.31 -9.05
CA SER A 206 -12.41 -5.37 -9.09
C SER A 206 -12.91 -6.49 -10.00
N SER A 207 -12.41 -6.55 -11.23
CA SER A 207 -12.78 -7.59 -12.21
C SER A 207 -12.31 -8.97 -11.79
N LEU A 208 -11.10 -9.10 -11.22
CA LEU A 208 -10.58 -10.37 -10.74
C LEU A 208 -11.29 -10.87 -9.48
N ALA A 209 -11.71 -9.98 -8.57
CA ALA A 209 -12.49 -10.36 -7.39
C ALA A 209 -13.86 -10.95 -7.81
N SER A 210 -14.58 -10.28 -8.72
CA SER A 210 -15.83 -10.83 -9.25
C SER A 210 -15.64 -12.06 -10.17
N LEU A 211 -14.45 -12.24 -10.77
CA LEU A 211 -14.10 -13.49 -11.46
C LEU A 211 -13.89 -14.64 -10.46
N HIS A 212 -13.21 -14.40 -9.33
CA HIS A 212 -13.08 -15.39 -8.26
C HIS A 212 -14.45 -15.74 -7.66
N GLU A 213 -15.30 -14.75 -7.40
CA GLU A 213 -16.69 -14.94 -6.98
C GLU A 213 -17.47 -15.83 -7.96
N HIS A 214 -17.40 -15.55 -9.27
CA HIS A 214 -18.11 -16.32 -10.29
C HIS A 214 -17.57 -17.75 -10.51
N VAL A 215 -16.25 -17.95 -10.45
CA VAL A 215 -15.61 -19.25 -10.74
C VAL A 215 -15.47 -20.14 -9.51
N ALA A 216 -15.20 -19.55 -8.34
CA ALA A 216 -14.90 -20.28 -7.11
C ALA A 216 -15.98 -20.16 -6.02
N GLY A 217 -16.95 -19.24 -6.14
CA GLY A 217 -18.08 -19.16 -5.20
C GLY A 217 -18.92 -20.45 -5.14
N GLY A 218 -18.99 -21.22 -6.24
CA GLY A 218 -19.63 -22.53 -6.27
C GLY A 218 -18.87 -23.68 -5.60
N LEU A 219 -17.69 -23.43 -4.99
CA LEU A 219 -16.81 -24.47 -4.42
C LEU A 219 -17.04 -24.73 -2.91
N GLY A 220 -18.07 -24.15 -2.29
CA GLY A 220 -18.39 -24.38 -0.87
C GLY A 220 -17.44 -23.68 0.11
N LEU A 221 -16.86 -22.55 -0.29
CA LEU A 221 -15.95 -21.75 0.55
C LEU A 221 -16.66 -21.09 1.76
N ASP A 222 -17.98 -21.20 1.85
CA ASP A 222 -18.79 -20.80 3.00
C ASP A 222 -18.50 -21.66 4.25
N GLU A 223 -17.97 -22.88 4.08
CA GLU A 223 -17.51 -23.75 5.17
C GLU A 223 -16.06 -23.45 5.63
N MET A 224 -15.39 -22.46 5.03
CA MET A 224 -13.99 -22.16 5.32
C MET A 224 -13.82 -21.52 6.71
N GLU A 225 -12.82 -22.00 7.47
CA GLU A 225 -12.55 -21.53 8.83
C GLU A 225 -12.22 -20.02 8.84
N PRO A 226 -13.00 -19.17 9.56
CA PRO A 226 -12.88 -17.72 9.44
C PRO A 226 -11.51 -17.14 9.81
N ALA A 227 -10.76 -17.71 10.76
CA ALA A 227 -9.43 -17.21 11.11
C ALA A 227 -8.41 -17.51 10.01
N TYR A 228 -8.45 -18.70 9.42
CA TYR A 228 -7.66 -19.01 8.22
C TYR A 228 -7.98 -18.04 7.08
N ALA A 229 -9.26 -17.83 6.76
CA ALA A 229 -9.70 -16.93 5.70
C ALA A 229 -9.26 -15.48 5.96
N VAL A 230 -9.44 -14.97 7.17
CA VAL A 230 -9.08 -13.59 7.55
C VAL A 230 -7.57 -13.37 7.58
N LEU A 231 -6.80 -14.27 8.19
CA LEU A 231 -5.35 -14.12 8.29
C LEU A 231 -4.67 -14.30 6.92
N THR A 232 -5.10 -15.29 6.14
CA THR A 232 -4.56 -15.55 4.79
C THR A 232 -4.95 -14.43 3.83
N GLY A 233 -6.23 -14.02 3.83
CA GLY A 233 -6.72 -12.91 3.01
C GLY A 233 -5.95 -11.62 3.26
N ASN A 234 -5.82 -11.20 4.53
CA ASN A 234 -5.08 -9.98 4.87
C ASN A 234 -3.57 -10.06 4.59
N LEU A 235 -2.95 -11.24 4.78
CA LEU A 235 -1.54 -11.45 4.44
C LEU A 235 -1.31 -11.32 2.92
N LEU A 236 -2.18 -11.95 2.11
CA LEU A 236 -2.12 -11.84 0.65
C LEU A 236 -2.38 -10.41 0.18
N ILE A 237 -3.40 -9.71 0.72
CA ILE A 237 -3.63 -8.29 0.42
C ILE A 237 -2.38 -7.46 0.74
N GLY A 238 -1.73 -7.69 1.90
CA GLY A 238 -0.49 -7.01 2.27
C GLY A 238 0.67 -7.27 1.30
N ILE A 239 0.87 -8.51 0.87
CA ILE A 239 1.89 -8.90 -0.11
C ILE A 239 1.60 -8.28 -1.48
N GLY A 240 0.38 -8.40 -1.97
CA GLY A 240 -0.02 -7.83 -3.27
C GLY A 240 0.07 -6.30 -3.30
N LEU A 241 -0.29 -5.62 -2.20
CA LEU A 241 -0.09 -4.17 -2.06
C LEU A 241 1.40 -3.78 -2.16
N LEU A 242 2.30 -4.51 -1.52
CA LEU A 242 3.75 -4.26 -1.61
C LEU A 242 4.27 -4.42 -3.05
N ILE A 243 3.75 -5.38 -3.82
CA ILE A 243 4.06 -5.55 -5.25
C ILE A 243 3.53 -4.36 -6.06
N VAL A 244 2.24 -4.02 -5.94
CA VAL A 244 1.61 -2.91 -6.70
C VAL A 244 2.27 -1.56 -6.37
N PHE A 245 2.62 -1.31 -5.11
CA PHE A 245 3.33 -0.09 -4.69
C PHE A 245 4.75 0.00 -5.28
N ARG A 246 5.46 -1.13 -5.46
CA ARG A 246 6.80 -1.15 -6.05
C ARG A 246 6.80 -0.69 -7.51
N HIS A 247 5.74 -0.97 -8.26
CA HIS A 247 5.57 -0.60 -9.68
C HIS A 247 4.84 0.76 -9.86
N GLY A 248 4.96 1.66 -8.87
CA GLY A 248 4.47 3.04 -8.99
C GLY A 248 2.95 3.15 -9.11
N SER A 249 2.21 2.24 -8.49
CA SER A 249 0.74 2.18 -8.52
C SER A 249 0.16 2.14 -7.10
N SER A 250 -1.17 2.23 -6.96
CA SER A 250 -1.90 2.08 -5.70
C SER A 250 -3.27 1.44 -5.92
N LEU A 251 -3.75 0.72 -4.90
CA LEU A 251 -5.12 0.19 -4.83
C LEU A 251 -6.04 1.03 -3.92
N GLY A 252 -5.53 2.15 -3.40
CA GLY A 252 -6.27 2.93 -2.41
C GLY A 252 -5.93 4.40 -2.32
N GLY A 253 -6.99 5.18 -2.16
CA GLY A 253 -6.95 6.61 -1.88
C GLY A 253 -6.49 7.01 -0.48
N PHE A 254 -6.59 6.13 0.52
CA PHE A 254 -6.30 6.49 1.92
C PHE A 254 -4.85 6.95 2.13
N ASN A 255 -3.87 6.37 1.42
CA ASN A 255 -2.48 6.85 1.42
C ASN A 255 -2.37 8.29 0.87
N ILE A 256 -3.06 8.58 -0.24
CA ILE A 256 -3.09 9.92 -0.87
C ILE A 256 -3.81 10.94 0.03
N LEU A 257 -4.86 10.53 0.74
CA LEU A 257 -5.59 11.34 1.71
C LEU A 257 -4.76 11.60 2.97
N ALA A 258 -4.04 10.59 3.47
CA ALA A 258 -3.14 10.71 4.61
C ALA A 258 -1.95 11.65 4.32
N LEU A 259 -1.40 11.61 3.11
CA LEU A 259 -0.40 12.58 2.64
C LEU A 259 -0.99 13.99 2.49
N LEU A 260 -2.17 14.14 1.89
CA LEU A 260 -2.85 15.46 1.82
C LEU A 260 -3.09 16.04 3.22
N ALA A 261 -3.56 15.22 4.18
CA ALA A 261 -3.77 15.64 5.56
C ALA A 261 -2.45 16.01 6.26
N GLN A 262 -1.33 15.36 5.91
CA GLN A 262 -0.01 15.75 6.38
C GLN A 262 0.44 17.10 5.80
N GLU A 263 0.26 17.31 4.50
CA GLU A 263 0.66 18.55 3.81
C GLU A 263 -0.23 19.75 4.16
N ARG A 264 -1.54 19.54 4.40
CA ARG A 264 -2.51 20.60 4.66
C ARG A 264 -2.77 20.89 6.14
N LEU A 265 -2.65 19.89 7.00
CA LEU A 265 -3.00 19.99 8.44
C LEU A 265 -1.81 19.70 9.37
N GLY A 266 -0.63 19.37 8.84
CA GLY A 266 0.57 19.04 9.63
C GLY A 266 0.48 17.71 10.39
N LEU A 267 -0.54 16.89 10.13
CA LEU A 267 -0.75 15.61 10.79
C LEU A 267 0.30 14.57 10.33
N ARG A 268 0.60 13.57 11.15
CA ARG A 268 1.40 12.42 10.69
C ARG A 268 0.53 11.52 9.84
N ALA A 269 0.88 11.29 8.57
CA ALA A 269 0.11 10.44 7.66
C ALA A 269 -0.22 9.05 8.26
N GLY A 270 0.73 8.43 8.97
CA GLY A 270 0.50 7.14 9.64
C GLY A 270 -0.60 7.16 10.71
N TYR A 271 -0.80 8.28 11.43
CA TYR A 271 -1.93 8.42 12.36
C TYR A 271 -3.25 8.65 11.60
N VAL A 272 -3.23 9.39 10.49
CA VAL A 272 -4.43 9.58 9.66
C VAL A 272 -4.88 8.25 9.06
N GLN A 273 -3.95 7.45 8.52
CA GLN A 273 -4.25 6.11 8.02
C GLN A 273 -4.75 5.18 9.14
N MET A 274 -4.11 5.17 10.32
CA MET A 274 -4.58 4.34 11.43
C MET A 274 -6.00 4.71 11.89
N VAL A 275 -6.34 6.01 11.94
CA VAL A 275 -7.71 6.46 12.25
C VAL A 275 -8.70 6.00 11.18
N LEU A 276 -8.36 6.15 9.89
CA LEU A 276 -9.21 5.69 8.78
C LEU A 276 -9.44 4.17 8.83
N ASP A 277 -8.40 3.37 9.07
CA ASP A 277 -8.50 1.92 9.19
C ASP A 277 -9.34 1.50 10.41
N VAL A 278 -9.19 2.19 11.55
CA VAL A 278 -10.05 1.97 12.72
C VAL A 278 -11.50 2.36 12.43
N CYS A 279 -11.77 3.43 11.68
CA CYS A 279 -13.13 3.78 11.27
C CYS A 279 -13.77 2.71 10.38
N VAL A 280 -13.00 2.07 9.49
CA VAL A 280 -13.46 0.95 8.64
C VAL A 280 -13.72 -0.32 9.46
N VAL A 281 -12.83 -0.66 10.38
CA VAL A 281 -13.03 -1.80 11.29
C VAL A 281 -14.22 -1.57 12.23
N LEU A 282 -14.44 -0.32 12.67
CA LEU A 282 -15.61 0.03 13.49
C LEU A 282 -16.92 0.02 12.68
N SER A 283 -16.91 0.42 11.40
CA SER A 283 -18.13 0.32 10.58
C SER A 283 -18.50 -1.13 10.25
N ALA A 284 -17.55 -2.08 10.28
CA ALA A 284 -17.87 -3.50 10.12
C ALA A 284 -18.85 -4.04 11.19
N PHE A 285 -18.95 -3.42 12.38
CA PHE A 285 -19.96 -3.79 13.40
C PHE A 285 -21.42 -3.55 12.96
N THR A 286 -21.69 -2.82 11.87
CA THR A 286 -23.06 -2.66 11.36
C THR A 286 -23.50 -3.79 10.43
N VAL A 287 -22.58 -4.64 9.97
CA VAL A 287 -22.82 -5.70 8.96
C VAL A 287 -22.30 -7.09 9.37
N ALA A 288 -21.32 -7.18 10.27
CA ALA A 288 -20.66 -8.42 10.67
C ALA A 288 -20.76 -8.71 12.18
N SER A 289 -20.63 -9.97 12.57
CA SER A 289 -20.72 -10.38 13.98
C SER A 289 -19.53 -9.86 14.80
N PRO A 290 -19.69 -9.53 16.11
CA PRO A 290 -18.62 -8.96 16.91
C PRO A 290 -17.32 -9.78 16.95
N GLY A 291 -17.42 -11.12 16.92
CA GLY A 291 -16.24 -12.00 16.85
C GLY A 291 -15.52 -11.87 15.51
N LEU A 292 -16.26 -11.83 14.40
CA LEU A 292 -15.71 -11.65 13.06
C LEU A 292 -15.10 -10.25 12.86
N VAL A 293 -15.65 -9.22 13.51
CA VAL A 293 -15.07 -7.86 13.48
C VAL A 293 -13.77 -7.78 14.27
N LEU A 294 -13.69 -8.40 15.47
CA LEU A 294 -12.43 -8.50 16.22
C LEU A 294 -11.36 -9.28 15.44
N LEU A 295 -11.77 -10.35 14.75
CA LEU A 295 -10.90 -11.12 13.87
C LEU A 295 -10.45 -10.31 12.65
N SER A 296 -11.35 -9.56 12.02
CA SER A 296 -11.05 -8.61 10.93
C SER A 296 -10.09 -7.50 11.39
N ALA A 297 -10.20 -7.04 12.65
CA ALA A 297 -9.28 -6.08 13.24
C ALA A 297 -7.85 -6.66 13.37
N LEU A 298 -7.73 -7.92 13.80
CA LEU A 298 -6.46 -8.64 13.85
C LEU A 298 -5.87 -8.84 12.44
N GLY A 299 -6.71 -9.17 11.46
CA GLY A 299 -6.32 -9.26 10.04
C GLY A 299 -5.82 -7.92 9.49
N ALA A 300 -6.56 -6.83 9.69
CA ALA A 300 -6.16 -5.49 9.27
C ALA A 300 -4.87 -5.02 9.97
N ALA A 301 -4.66 -5.40 11.23
CA ALA A 301 -3.40 -5.17 11.94
C ALA A 301 -2.24 -5.98 11.35
N LEU A 302 -2.46 -7.24 10.93
CA LEU A 302 -1.48 -8.05 10.21
C LEU A 302 -1.12 -7.45 8.85
N LEU A 303 -2.10 -6.99 8.06
CA LEU A 303 -1.86 -6.27 6.80
C LEU A 303 -0.98 -5.03 7.04
N ASN A 304 -1.36 -4.19 8.01
CA ASN A 304 -0.61 -2.97 8.33
C ASN A 304 0.79 -3.28 8.88
N LEU A 305 0.99 -4.39 9.59
CA LEU A 305 2.31 -4.86 10.02
C LEU A 305 3.16 -5.32 8.84
N VAL A 306 2.59 -6.09 7.91
CA VAL A 306 3.26 -6.51 6.66
C VAL A 306 3.71 -5.30 5.84
N LEU A 307 2.84 -4.28 5.70
CA LEU A 307 3.21 -3.01 5.08
C LEU A 307 4.32 -2.30 5.88
N ALA A 308 4.16 -2.09 7.19
CA ALA A 308 5.10 -1.32 8.00
C ALA A 308 6.51 -1.91 8.08
N LEU A 309 6.65 -3.24 8.09
CA LEU A 309 7.96 -3.91 8.15
C LEU A 309 8.71 -3.88 6.81
N ASN A 310 7.99 -4.00 5.68
CA ASN A 310 8.59 -4.08 4.35
C ASN A 310 8.71 -2.72 3.66
N HIS A 311 7.72 -1.84 3.80
CA HIS A 311 7.69 -0.53 3.15
C HIS A 311 8.53 0.51 3.94
N ARG A 312 9.86 0.38 3.85
CA ARG A 312 10.78 1.41 4.35
C ARG A 312 10.81 2.62 3.40
N PRO A 313 10.35 3.82 3.83
CA PRO A 313 10.36 5.00 2.97
C PRO A 313 11.80 5.36 2.56
N GLY A 314 12.03 5.41 1.24
CA GLY A 314 13.31 5.80 0.64
C GLY A 314 14.14 4.69 0.00
N ARG A 315 13.86 3.39 0.27
CA ARG A 315 14.68 2.27 -0.28
C ARG A 315 14.14 1.61 -1.56
N TYR A 316 12.86 1.81 -1.87
CA TYR A 316 12.17 1.14 -3.00
C TYR A 316 11.41 2.13 -3.90
N ARG A 317 12.10 3.18 -4.35
CA ARG A 317 11.63 4.02 -5.45
C ARG A 317 12.30 3.55 -6.74
N GLY A 318 11.69 2.56 -7.39
CA GLY A 318 11.78 2.49 -8.84
C GLY A 318 11.08 3.73 -9.40
N TYR A 319 11.79 4.45 -10.26
CA TYR A 319 11.32 5.63 -10.98
C TYR A 319 11.38 5.34 -12.48
#